data_AF-A0A9E3U221-F1
#
_entry.id   AF-A0A9E3U221-F1
#
_cell.length_a   1.000
_cell.length_b   1.000
_cell.length_c   1.000
_cell.angle_alpha   90.00
_cell.angle_beta   90.00
_cell.angle_gamma   90.00
#
_symmetry.space_group_name_H-M   'P 1'
#
loop_
_entity.id
_entity.type
_entity.pdbx_description
1 polymer ?
#
loop_
_entity_poly.entity_id
_entity_poly.type
_entity_poly.pdbx_seq_one_letter_code
_entity_poly.pdbx_strand_id
1 'polypeptide(L)'
;MPAPNYDALLLLSFGGPNQPEDVIPFLENVTRGRGIPPERLEEVAQHYYHFGGASPINEQNLALIAALKEEFARAGLKLPIYWGNRNWRPLLPDALGQMAADGVERALVFVTS
;
A
#
# COMPACT_ATOMS: atom_id res chain seq x y z
N MET A 1 -28.93 -0.21 -15.59
CA MET A 1 -28.47 1.14 -15.21
C MET A 1 -27.03 1.28 -15.68
N PRO A 2 -26.61 2.39 -16.30
CA PRO A 2 -25.18 2.59 -16.57
C PRO A 2 -24.45 2.54 -15.23
N ALA A 3 -23.31 1.84 -15.18
CA ALA A 3 -22.50 1.76 -13.97
C ALA A 3 -22.18 3.18 -13.48
N PRO A 4 -22.16 3.44 -12.16
CA PRO A 4 -21.65 4.71 -11.66
C PRO A 4 -20.26 4.94 -12.26
N ASN A 5 -20.08 6.09 -12.93
CA ASN A 5 -18.78 6.45 -13.51
C ASN A 5 -17.82 6.66 -12.34
N TYR A 6 -16.86 5.75 -12.16
CA TYR A 6 -15.74 5.91 -11.25
C TYR A 6 -14.54 6.36 -12.06
N ASP A 7 -13.72 7.21 -11.47
CA ASP A 7 -12.55 7.82 -12.12
C ASP A 7 -11.28 7.02 -11.85
N ALA A 8 -11.24 6.22 -10.78
CA ALA A 8 -10.08 5.42 -10.40
C ALA A 8 -10.40 4.21 -9.53
N LEU A 9 -9.47 3.26 -9.50
CA LEU A 9 -9.34 2.25 -8.44
C LEU A 9 -8.13 2.61 -7.56
N LEU A 10 -8.33 2.64 -6.25
CA LEU A 10 -7.25 2.72 -5.25
C LEU A 10 -7.08 1.36 -4.59
N LEU A 11 -5.89 0.77 -4.73
CA LEU A 11 -5.44 -0.33 -3.90
C LEU A 11 -4.91 0.24 -2.58
N LEU A 12 -5.58 -0.07 -1.47
CA LEU A 12 -5.18 0.36 -0.13
C LEU A 12 -4.62 -0.84 0.65
N SER A 13 -3.37 -0.76 1.08
CA SER A 13 -2.74 -1.86 1.83
C SER A 13 -2.13 -1.40 3.16
N PHE A 14 -1.67 -2.36 3.97
CA PHE A 14 -0.92 -2.08 5.19
C PHE A 14 0.44 -1.44 4.86
N GLY A 15 1.12 -1.98 3.85
CA GLY A 15 2.51 -1.67 3.51
C GLY A 15 3.50 -2.31 4.48
N GLY A 16 4.73 -2.53 4.04
CA GLY A 16 5.79 -3.06 4.89
C GLY A 16 7.17 -2.61 4.44
N PRO A 17 8.22 -2.87 5.23
CA PRO A 17 9.60 -2.51 4.89
C PRO A 17 10.03 -3.19 3.58
N ASN A 18 10.90 -2.54 2.80
CA ASN A 18 11.48 -3.14 1.59
C ASN A 18 12.87 -3.72 1.81
N GLN A 19 13.53 -3.34 2.89
CA GLN A 19 14.93 -3.65 3.19
C GLN A 19 15.18 -3.53 4.69
N PRO A 20 16.28 -4.10 5.23
CA PRO A 20 16.57 -4.09 6.67
C PRO A 20 16.53 -2.71 7.32
N GLU A 21 17.01 -1.68 6.62
CA GLU A 21 17.07 -0.30 7.12
C GLU A 21 15.68 0.33 7.29
N ASP A 22 14.67 -0.21 6.60
CA ASP A 22 13.29 0.25 6.70
C ASP A 22 12.57 -0.31 7.95
N VAL A 23 13.07 -1.41 8.55
CA VAL A 23 12.33 -2.19 9.54
C VAL A 23 12.00 -1.39 10.80
N ILE A 24 13.00 -0.78 11.43
CA ILE A 24 12.79 0.00 12.66
C ILE A 24 11.92 1.24 12.39
N PRO A 25 12.22 2.09 11.38
CA PRO A 25 11.36 3.22 11.05
C PRO A 25 9.91 2.83 10.73
N PHE A 26 9.69 1.68 10.09
CA PHE A 26 8.36 1.14 9.84
C PHE A 26 7.64 0.79 11.14
N LEU A 27 8.30 0.06 12.04
CA LEU A 27 7.73 -0.32 13.34
C LEU A 27 7.44 0.89 14.22
N GLU A 28 8.31 1.90 14.23
CA GLU A 28 8.07 3.19 14.91
C GLU A 28 6.84 3.91 14.34
N ASN A 29 6.65 3.90 13.02
CA ASN A 29 5.47 4.48 12.39
C ASN A 29 4.18 3.72 12.76
N VAL A 30 4.20 2.38 12.70
CA VAL A 30 3.07 1.50 13.07
C VAL A 30 2.66 1.70 14.53
N THR A 31 3.64 1.91 15.41
CA THR A 31 3.45 2.02 16.86
C THR A 31 3.37 3.45 17.37
N ARG A 32 3.36 4.44 16.48
CA ARG A 32 3.34 5.87 16.84
C ARG A 32 2.21 6.17 17.83
N GLY A 33 2.56 6.84 18.93
CA GLY A 33 1.62 7.23 19.98
C GLY A 33 1.18 6.12 20.93
N ARG A 34 1.74 4.90 20.81
CA ARG A 34 1.39 3.75 21.69
C ARG A 34 2.36 3.53 22.85
N GLY A 35 3.47 4.28 22.91
CA GLY A 35 4.46 4.15 23.99
C GLY A 35 5.15 2.78 24.02
N ILE A 36 5.33 2.14 22.86
CA ILE A 36 6.02 0.85 22.77
C ILE A 36 7.50 1.04 23.06
N PRO A 37 8.09 0.31 24.03
CA PRO A 37 9.51 0.41 24.33
C PRO A 37 10.40 -0.02 23.15
N PRO A 38 11.58 0.60 22.94
CA PRO A 38 12.50 0.22 21.87
C PRO A 38 12.85 -1.26 21.83
N GLU A 39 13.06 -1.89 23.00
CA GLU A 39 13.39 -3.31 23.11
C GLU A 39 12.29 -4.23 22.55
N ARG A 40 11.02 -3.79 22.62
CA ARG A 40 9.90 -4.53 22.01
C ARG A 40 9.87 -4.37 20.51
N LEU A 41 10.28 -3.22 19.98
CA LEU A 41 10.41 -3.03 18.53
C LEU A 41 11.55 -3.88 17.98
N GLU A 42 12.67 -3.97 18.69
CA GLU A 42 13.81 -4.82 18.33
C GLU A 42 13.43 -6.31 18.33
N GLU A 43 12.69 -6.78 19.33
CA GLU A 43 12.16 -8.15 19.39
C GLU A 43 11.32 -8.48 18.15
N VAL A 44 10.40 -7.57 17.77
CA VAL A 44 9.55 -7.75 16.58
C VAL A 44 10.36 -7.63 15.28
N ALA A 45 11.38 -6.76 15.24
CA ALA A 45 12.23 -6.57 14.06
C ALA A 45 12.98 -7.84 13.67
N GLN A 46 13.32 -8.72 14.64
CA GLN A 46 13.96 -10.00 14.35
C GLN A 46 13.14 -10.87 13.38
N HIS A 47 11.81 -10.77 13.42
CA HIS A 47 10.95 -11.48 12.47
C HIS A 47 11.17 -10.99 11.04
N TYR A 48 11.29 -9.68 10.82
CA TYR A 48 11.58 -9.11 9.50
C TYR A 48 12.99 -9.45 9.05
N TYR A 49 13.99 -9.38 9.93
CA TYR A 49 15.38 -9.69 9.58
C TYR A 49 15.58 -11.14 9.16
N HIS A 50 14.80 -12.08 9.71
CA HIS A 50 14.79 -13.47 9.25
C HIS A 50 14.38 -13.60 7.77
N PHE A 51 13.60 -12.64 7.25
CA PHE A 51 13.19 -12.55 5.85
C PHE A 51 13.96 -11.47 5.06
N GLY A 52 15.19 -11.16 5.48
CA GLY A 52 16.04 -10.17 4.79
C GLY A 52 15.57 -8.72 4.98
N GLY A 53 14.72 -8.44 5.97
CA GLY A 53 14.21 -7.11 6.26
C GLY A 53 13.08 -6.64 5.35
N ALA A 54 12.65 -7.46 4.39
CA ALA A 54 11.62 -7.11 3.43
C ALA A 54 10.29 -7.79 3.76
N SER A 55 9.19 -7.05 3.66
CA SER A 55 7.84 -7.61 3.74
C SER A 55 7.38 -8.09 2.36
N PRO A 56 6.86 -9.32 2.24
CA PRO A 56 6.37 -9.84 0.96
C PRO A 56 5.13 -9.11 0.45
N ILE A 57 4.44 -8.33 1.31
CA ILE A 57 3.19 -7.65 0.96
C ILE A 57 3.36 -6.66 -0.20
N ASN A 58 4.52 -6.02 -0.33
CA ASN A 58 4.76 -5.02 -1.37
C ASN A 58 4.83 -5.70 -2.75
N GLU A 59 5.57 -6.79 -2.87
CA GLU A 59 5.66 -7.57 -4.11
C GLU A 59 4.31 -8.18 -4.48
N GLN A 60 3.55 -8.68 -3.51
CA GLN A 60 2.22 -9.23 -3.74
C GLN A 60 1.23 -8.15 -4.24
N ASN A 61 1.28 -6.94 -3.67
CA ASN A 61 0.47 -5.82 -4.15
C ASN A 61 0.87 -5.40 -5.57
N LEU A 62 2.17 -5.33 -5.88
CA LEU A 62 2.64 -5.03 -7.23
C LEU A 62 2.19 -6.08 -8.25
N ALA A 63 2.27 -7.37 -7.89
CA ALA A 63 1.77 -8.47 -8.70
C ALA A 63 0.25 -8.38 -8.92
N LEU A 64 -0.52 -8.06 -7.88
CA LEU A 64 -1.96 -7.84 -7.98
C LEU A 64 -2.28 -6.65 -8.89
N ILE A 65 -1.57 -5.53 -8.77
CA ILE A 65 -1.76 -4.36 -9.65
C ILE A 65 -1.47 -4.73 -11.10
N ALA A 66 -0.40 -5.49 -11.36
CA ALA A 66 -0.09 -5.95 -12.71
C ALA A 66 -1.22 -6.82 -13.29
N ALA A 67 -1.70 -7.80 -12.53
CA ALA A 67 -2.81 -8.66 -12.94
C ALA A 67 -4.10 -7.86 -13.18
N LEU A 68 -4.43 -6.90 -12.31
CA LEU A 68 -5.60 -6.04 -12.47
C LEU A 68 -5.50 -5.17 -13.74
N LYS A 69 -4.32 -4.64 -14.06
CA LYS A 69 -4.10 -3.88 -15.31
C LYS A 69 -4.36 -4.74 -16.55
N GLU A 70 -3.91 -6.00 -16.55
CA GLU A 70 -4.19 -6.93 -17.64
C GLU A 70 -5.69 -7.23 -17.76
N GLU A 71 -6.38 -7.49 -16.64
CA GLU A 71 -7.82 -7.74 -16.66
C GLU A 71 -8.63 -6.52 -17.11
N PHE A 72 -8.23 -5.31 -16.68
CA PHE A 72 -8.87 -4.08 -17.10
C PHE A 72 -8.71 -3.88 -18.61
N ALA A 73 -7.52 -4.13 -19.16
CA ALA A 73 -7.29 -4.09 -20.59
C ALA A 73 -8.14 -5.12 -21.35
N ARG A 74 -8.20 -6.37 -20.87
CA ARG A 74 -9.05 -7.44 -21.44
C ARG A 74 -10.53 -7.05 -21.45
N ALA A 75 -11.00 -6.41 -20.38
CA ALA A 75 -12.39 -5.97 -20.24
C ALA A 75 -12.70 -4.63 -20.93
N GLY A 76 -11.71 -3.95 -21.53
CA GLY A 76 -11.86 -2.63 -22.13
C GLY A 76 -12.09 -1.50 -21.11
N LEU A 77 -11.75 -1.71 -19.83
CA LEU A 77 -11.87 -0.74 -18.76
C LEU A 77 -10.67 0.21 -18.77
N LYS A 78 -10.92 1.51 -18.93
CA LYS A 78 -9.90 2.57 -18.91
C LYS A 78 -9.77 3.21 -17.52
N LEU A 79 -9.86 2.40 -16.46
CA LEU A 79 -9.84 2.88 -15.09
C LEU A 79 -8.39 2.88 -14.54
N PRO A 80 -7.79 4.03 -14.21
CA PRO A 80 -6.45 4.07 -13.63
C PRO A 80 -6.43 3.41 -12.25
N ILE A 81 -5.29 2.78 -11.92
CA ILE A 81 -5.06 2.11 -10.63
C ILE A 81 -3.98 2.86 -9.87
N TYR A 82 -4.31 3.30 -8.66
CA TYR A 82 -3.41 3.91 -7.68
C TYR A 82 -3.11 2.93 -6.55
N TRP A 83 -1.99 3.11 -5.86
CA TRP A 83 -1.62 2.31 -4.70
C TRP A 83 -1.15 3.19 -3.57
N GLY A 84 -1.71 2.98 -2.38
CA GLY A 84 -1.34 3.69 -1.17
C GLY A 84 -1.32 2.74 0.04
N ASN A 85 -0.32 2.89 0.87
CA ASN A 85 -0.12 2.09 2.07
C ASN A 85 -0.39 2.94 3.33
N ARG A 86 -0.88 2.30 4.39
CA ARG A 86 -1.12 2.97 5.67
C ARG A 86 0.17 3.27 6.42
N ASN A 87 1.13 2.34 6.39
CA ASN A 87 2.25 2.34 7.32
C ASN A 87 3.64 2.44 6.67
N TRP A 88 3.74 2.28 5.36
CA TRP A 88 5.00 2.40 4.64
C TRP A 88 4.80 3.05 3.27
N ARG A 89 5.86 3.39 2.55
CA ARG A 89 5.74 4.09 1.26
C ARG A 89 5.32 3.13 0.13
N PRO A 90 4.63 3.61 -0.94
CA PRO A 90 4.03 4.94 -1.06
C PRO A 90 2.89 5.11 -0.04
N LEU A 91 2.86 6.21 0.70
CA LEU A 91 1.86 6.39 1.75
C LEU A 91 0.52 6.80 1.14
N LEU A 92 -0.58 6.42 1.79
CA LEU A 92 -1.92 6.76 1.34
C LEU A 92 -2.10 8.28 1.10
N PRO A 93 -1.63 9.20 1.96
CA PRO A 93 -1.71 10.63 1.67
C PRO A 93 -0.99 11.05 0.38
N ASP A 94 0.16 10.43 0.07
CA ASP A 94 0.90 10.70 -1.18
C ASP A 94 0.06 10.24 -2.39
N ALA A 95 -0.52 9.03 -2.30
CA ALA A 95 -1.38 8.48 -3.34
C ALA A 95 -2.65 9.32 -3.55
N LEU A 96 -3.30 9.76 -2.46
CA LEU A 96 -4.47 10.63 -2.53
C LEU A 96 -4.13 12.01 -3.08
N GLY A 97 -2.95 12.56 -2.75
CA GLY A 97 -2.47 13.81 -3.32
C GLY A 97 -2.29 13.72 -4.83
N GLN A 98 -1.72 12.60 -5.32
CA GLN A 98 -1.61 12.33 -6.74
C GLN A 98 -2.98 12.16 -7.41
N MET A 99 -3.88 11.37 -6.81
CA MET A 99 -5.26 11.20 -7.32
C MET A 99 -5.99 12.54 -7.45
N ALA A 100 -5.86 13.43 -6.45
CA ALA A 100 -6.45 14.75 -6.50
C ALA A 100 -5.84 15.62 -7.62
N ALA A 101 -4.51 15.58 -7.80
CA ALA A 101 -3.82 16.28 -8.88
C ALA A 101 -4.24 15.77 -10.28
N ASP A 102 -4.56 14.49 -10.39
CA ASP A 102 -5.04 13.84 -11.62
C ASP A 102 -6.55 14.03 -11.86
N GLY A 103 -7.25 14.78 -10.98
CA GLY A 103 -8.67 15.11 -11.13
C GLY A 103 -9.63 13.98 -10.75
N VAL A 104 -9.19 13.02 -9.94
CA VAL A 104 -10.06 11.93 -9.45
C VAL A 104 -11.04 12.47 -8.41
N GLU A 105 -12.34 12.36 -8.69
CA GLU A 105 -13.41 12.75 -7.75
C GLU A 105 -14.11 11.52 -7.13
N ARG A 106 -14.16 10.41 -7.87
CA ARG A 106 -14.90 9.20 -7.52
C ARG A 106 -14.04 7.95 -7.64
N ALA A 107 -13.45 7.52 -6.53
CA ALA A 107 -12.62 6.32 -6.50
C ALA A 107 -13.35 5.10 -5.91
N LEU A 108 -13.09 3.93 -6.49
CA LEU A 108 -13.29 2.65 -5.82
C LEU A 108 -12.07 2.34 -4.96
N VAL A 109 -12.26 1.70 -3.80
CA VAL A 109 -11.15 1.27 -2.95
C VAL A 109 -11.20 -0.24 -2.77
N PHE A 110 -10.10 -0.91 -3.10
CA PHE A 110 -9.90 -2.32 -2.80
C PHE A 110 -8.83 -2.45 -1.71
N VAL A 111 -9.19 -3.06 -0.59
CA VAL A 111 -8.31 -3.15 0.58
C VAL A 111 -7.64 -4.50 0.61
N THR A 112 -6.31 -4.51 0.76
CA THR A 112 -5.52 -5.72 1.02
C THR A 112 -4.93 -5.67 2.43
N SER A 113 -4.75 -6.84 3.05
CA SER A 113 -4.23 -7.01 4.41
C SER A 113 -2.88 -7.69 4.41
#